data_AF-A0A1X2CV51-F1
#
_entry.id   AF-A0A1X2CV51-F1
#
_cell.length_a   1.000
_cell.length_b   1.000
_cell.length_c   1.000
_cell.angle_alpha   90.00
_cell.angle_beta   90.00
_cell.angle_gamma   90.00
#
_symmetry.space_group_name_H-M   'P 1'
#
loop_
_entity.id
_entity.type
_entity.pdbx_description
1 polymer ?
#
loop_
_entity_poly.entity_id
_entity_poly.type
_entity_poly.pdbx_seq_one_letter_code
_entity_poly.pdbx_strand_id
1 'polypeptide(L)'
;MSTLVVAMTATIAALAGATAIGVAVNRRSGVLREAGLGCDQDMSDLGLSSTGPTVVHFTAQWCGPCDAVRRVVDQVCGDLTDVAHVEIDIDANPVAAKRLSVLSLPTTFIFDAEGQQRYRTAGVPKAADLHTVLRPLIPDRSN
;
A
#
# COMPACT_ATOMS: atom_id res chain seq x y z
N MET A 1 51.59 -3.87 -2.37
CA MET A 1 50.23 -3.53 -2.79
C MET A 1 50.01 -2.07 -2.45
N SER A 2 50.00 -1.16 -3.44
CA SER A 2 49.97 0.29 -3.19
C SER A 2 48.72 0.69 -2.41
N THR A 3 48.86 1.63 -1.48
CA THR A 3 47.76 2.19 -0.68
C THR A 3 46.56 2.63 -1.53
N LEU A 4 46.82 3.09 -2.76
CA LEU A 4 45.80 3.41 -3.76
C LEU A 4 44.92 2.20 -4.16
N VAL A 5 45.50 1.01 -4.30
CA VAL A 5 44.76 -0.20 -4.68
C VAL A 5 43.85 -0.65 -3.53
N VAL A 6 44.34 -0.59 -2.28
CA VAL A 6 43.54 -0.92 -1.08
C VAL A 6 42.42 0.09 -0.88
N ALA A 7 42.69 1.39 -1.11
CA ALA A 7 41.66 2.41 -1.05
C ALA A 7 40.58 2.19 -2.12
N MET A 8 40.96 1.95 -3.38
CA MET A 8 39.97 1.72 -4.46
C MET A 8 39.11 0.48 -4.21
N THR A 9 39.69 -0.64 -3.76
CA THR A 9 38.92 -1.86 -3.48
C THR A 9 37.95 -1.68 -2.31
N ALA A 10 38.37 -0.96 -1.25
CA ALA A 10 37.51 -0.66 -0.11
C ALA A 10 36.32 0.22 -0.51
N THR A 11 36.52 1.27 -1.31
CA THR A 11 35.43 2.16 -1.74
C THR A 11 34.44 1.43 -2.66
N ILE A 12 34.94 0.62 -3.60
CA ILE A 12 34.09 -0.18 -4.50
C ILE A 12 33.25 -1.18 -3.70
N ALA A 13 33.86 -1.88 -2.74
CA ALA A 13 33.15 -2.84 -1.89
C ALA A 13 32.05 -2.15 -1.05
N ALA A 14 32.33 -0.97 -0.49
CA ALA A 14 31.35 -0.20 0.27
C ALA A 14 30.16 0.26 -0.60
N LEU A 15 30.42 0.76 -1.81
CA LEU A 15 29.38 1.18 -2.76
C LEU A 15 28.52 0.00 -3.23
N ALA A 16 29.15 -1.13 -3.56
CA ALA A 16 28.43 -2.34 -3.95
C ALA A 16 27.54 -2.85 -2.82
N GLY A 17 28.04 -2.87 -1.58
CA GLY A 17 27.27 -3.21 -0.40
C GLY A 17 26.05 -2.30 -0.19
N ALA A 18 26.26 -0.98 -0.22
CA ALA A 18 25.18 0.00 -0.07
C ALA A 18 24.11 -0.12 -1.17
N THR A 19 24.52 -0.34 -2.42
CA THR A 19 23.59 -0.50 -3.55
C THR A 19 22.79 -1.79 -3.42
N ALA A 20 23.42 -2.91 -3.06
CA ALA A 20 22.74 -4.18 -2.87
C ALA A 20 21.69 -4.10 -1.74
N ILE A 21 22.04 -3.45 -0.62
CA ILE A 21 21.14 -3.21 0.50
C ILE A 21 19.98 -2.31 0.07
N GLY A 22 20.26 -1.19 -0.61
CA GLY A 22 19.23 -0.27 -1.10
C GLY A 22 18.24 -0.95 -2.06
N VAL A 23 18.73 -1.75 -3.00
CA VAL A 23 17.90 -2.52 -3.93
C VAL A 23 17.07 -3.56 -3.18
N ALA A 24 17.65 -4.26 -2.19
CA ALA A 24 16.93 -5.24 -1.39
C ALA A 24 15.83 -4.62 -0.52
N VAL A 25 16.07 -3.46 0.09
CA VAL A 25 15.07 -2.73 0.89
C VAL A 25 13.96 -2.18 0.00
N ASN A 26 14.29 -1.60 -1.16
CA ASN A 26 13.29 -1.05 -2.07
C ASN A 26 12.37 -2.14 -2.63
N ARG A 27 12.90 -3.36 -2.90
CA ARG A 27 12.09 -4.50 -3.35
C ARG A 27 11.06 -5.00 -2.34
N ARG A 28 11.24 -4.69 -1.04
CA ARG A 28 10.29 -5.03 0.02
C ARG A 28 9.22 -3.95 0.24
N SER A 29 9.38 -2.78 -0.39
CA SER A 29 8.37 -1.72 -0.34
C SER A 29 7.20 -2.10 -1.26
N GLY A 30 5.96 -1.89 -0.81
CA GLY A 30 4.75 -2.22 -1.58
C GLY A 30 4.16 -3.62 -1.36
N VAL A 31 4.76 -4.48 -0.54
CA VAL A 31 4.21 -5.82 -0.24
C VAL A 31 2.97 -5.69 0.64
N LEU A 32 1.83 -6.18 0.14
CA LEU A 32 0.58 -6.31 0.90
C LEU A 32 0.79 -7.32 2.03
N ARG A 33 0.65 -6.84 3.26
CA ARG A 33 0.64 -7.68 4.46
C ARG A 33 -0.80 -7.94 4.85
N GLU A 34 -1.11 -9.20 5.15
CA GLU A 34 -2.37 -9.53 5.81
C GLU A 34 -2.48 -8.75 7.13
N ALA A 35 -3.64 -8.16 7.36
CA ALA A 35 -3.93 -7.52 8.62
C ALA A 35 -4.04 -8.61 9.70
N GLY A 36 -3.17 -8.57 10.72
CA GLY A 36 -3.39 -9.37 11.92
C GLY A 36 -4.72 -8.96 12.55
N LEU A 37 -5.54 -9.95 12.92
CA LEU A 37 -6.85 -9.82 13.59
C LEU A 37 -6.76 -8.85 14.77
N GLY A 38 -7.02 -7.57 14.52
CA GLY A 38 -7.06 -6.50 15.51
C GLY A 38 -8.52 -6.16 15.80
N CYS A 39 -8.85 -6.16 17.09
CA CYS A 39 -10.18 -5.91 17.64
C CYS A 39 -10.91 -4.71 17.02
N ASP A 40 -12.14 -4.99 16.55
CA ASP A 40 -13.30 -4.11 16.36
C ASP A 40 -13.00 -2.60 16.48
N GLN A 41 -12.23 -2.07 15.53
CA GLN A 41 -12.08 -0.63 15.39
C GLN A 41 -13.25 -0.17 14.54
N ASP A 42 -14.04 0.79 15.02
CA ASP A 42 -15.12 1.36 14.23
C ASP A 42 -14.54 2.04 12.97
N MET A 43 -14.84 1.47 11.80
CA MET A 43 -14.41 1.90 10.46
C MET A 43 -15.55 2.57 9.68
N SER A 44 -16.71 2.79 10.32
CA SER A 44 -17.94 3.22 9.65
C SER A 44 -17.83 4.60 8.99
N ASP A 45 -16.91 5.44 9.47
CA ASP A 45 -16.61 6.78 8.97
C ASP A 45 -15.66 6.80 7.75
N LEU A 46 -15.10 5.65 7.34
CA LEU A 46 -14.19 5.55 6.21
C LEU A 46 -14.90 5.45 4.86
N GLY A 47 -16.23 5.36 4.82
CA GLY A 47 -17.00 5.26 3.58
C GLY A 47 -16.83 3.93 2.86
N LEU A 48 -16.71 2.83 3.61
CA LEU A 48 -16.57 1.49 3.05
C LEU A 48 -17.83 1.06 2.30
N SER A 49 -17.66 0.37 1.17
CA SER A 49 -18.75 -0.28 0.46
C SER A 49 -19.22 -1.53 1.20
N SER A 50 -20.55 -1.71 1.27
CA SER A 50 -21.16 -2.92 1.83
C SER A 50 -21.50 -3.97 0.77
N THR A 51 -21.23 -3.71 -0.52
CA THR A 51 -21.59 -4.59 -1.64
C THR A 51 -20.40 -5.22 -2.35
N GLY A 52 -19.19 -4.91 -1.90
CA GLY A 52 -17.93 -5.37 -2.47
C GLY A 52 -16.74 -4.81 -1.69
N PRO A 53 -15.51 -5.28 -1.98
CA PRO A 53 -14.32 -4.83 -1.28
C PRO A 53 -14.02 -3.36 -1.57
N THR A 54 -13.38 -2.69 -0.60
CA THR A 54 -12.99 -1.29 -0.70
C THR A 54 -11.49 -1.12 -0.57
N VAL A 55 -10.87 -0.46 -1.56
CA VAL A 55 -9.49 0.00 -1.48
C VAL A 55 -9.50 1.41 -0.88
N VAL A 56 -8.92 1.55 0.31
CA VAL A 56 -8.79 2.84 1.00
C VAL A 56 -7.35 3.32 0.89
N HIS A 57 -7.13 4.49 0.29
CA HIS A 57 -5.83 5.09 0.10
C HIS A 57 -5.67 6.37 0.92
N PHE A 58 -4.69 6.39 1.83
CA PHE A 58 -4.30 7.60 2.53
C PHE A 58 -3.38 8.45 1.65
N THR A 59 -3.73 9.73 1.52
CA THR A 59 -3.10 10.71 0.62
C THR A 59 -2.90 12.07 1.31
N ALA A 60 -2.25 12.99 0.62
CA ALA A 60 -2.18 14.41 0.94
C ALA A 60 -1.83 15.21 -0.32
N GLN A 61 -2.13 16.52 -0.34
CA GLN A 61 -1.80 17.41 -1.46
C GLN A 61 -0.29 17.51 -1.74
N TRP A 62 0.53 17.34 -0.71
CA TRP A 62 2.00 17.38 -0.80
C TRP A 62 2.64 16.01 -1.07
N CYS A 63 1.82 14.96 -1.22
CA CYS A 63 2.31 13.60 -1.48
C CYS A 63 2.48 13.33 -2.98
N GLY A 64 3.65 13.67 -3.53
CA GLY A 64 3.96 13.38 -4.94
C GLY A 64 3.74 11.92 -5.37
N PRO A 65 4.18 10.90 -4.61
CA PRO A 65 3.97 9.50 -4.97
C PRO A 65 2.51 9.03 -4.92
N CYS A 66 1.61 9.76 -4.27
CA CYS A 66 0.20 9.35 -4.12
C CYS A 66 -0.52 9.28 -5.47
N ASP A 67 -0.17 10.14 -6.43
CA ASP A 67 -0.73 10.10 -7.80
C ASP A 67 -0.43 8.79 -8.53
N ALA A 68 0.70 8.14 -8.22
CA ALA A 68 1.00 6.83 -8.79
C ALA A 68 0.08 5.74 -8.21
N VAL A 69 -0.30 5.85 -6.94
CA VAL A 69 -1.29 4.93 -6.34
C VAL A 69 -2.65 5.13 -6.98
N ARG A 70 -3.12 6.37 -7.13
CA ARG A 70 -4.39 6.69 -7.79
C ARG A 70 -4.50 6.02 -9.16
N ARG A 71 -3.50 6.23 -10.03
CA ARG A 71 -3.47 5.61 -11.36
C ARG A 71 -3.55 4.08 -11.31
N VAL A 72 -2.81 3.45 -10.41
CA VAL A 72 -2.81 1.99 -10.27
C VAL A 72 -4.15 1.48 -9.75
N VAL A 73 -4.72 2.12 -8.73
CA VAL A 73 -5.99 1.69 -8.14
C VAL A 73 -7.15 1.94 -9.11
N ASP A 74 -7.19 3.09 -9.78
CA ASP A 74 -8.22 3.41 -10.77
C ASP A 74 -8.18 2.43 -11.96
N GLN A 75 -6.98 2.04 -12.41
CA GLN A 75 -6.82 0.99 -13.42
C GLN A 75 -7.46 -0.32 -12.95
N VAL A 76 -7.13 -0.77 -11.74
CA VAL A 76 -7.64 -2.06 -11.21
C VAL A 76 -9.15 -2.00 -10.97
N CYS A 77 -9.70 -0.89 -10.49
CA CYS A 77 -11.14 -0.72 -10.29
C CYS A 77 -11.89 -0.61 -11.64
N GLY A 78 -11.24 -0.09 -12.68
CA GLY A 78 -11.77 -0.15 -14.05
C GLY A 78 -11.92 -1.58 -14.58
N ASP A 79 -11.01 -2.47 -14.21
CA ASP A 79 -11.04 -3.90 -14.56
C ASP A 79 -11.96 -4.72 -13.63
N LEU A 80 -12.15 -4.28 -12.38
CA LEU A 80 -12.93 -4.93 -11.33
C LEU A 80 -14.02 -3.98 -10.80
N THR A 81 -15.14 -3.89 -11.52
CA THR A 81 -16.19 -2.87 -11.28
C THR A 81 -16.91 -2.98 -9.93
N ASP A 82 -16.82 -4.11 -9.23
CA ASP A 82 -17.41 -4.31 -7.90
C ASP A 82 -16.47 -3.90 -6.75
N VAL A 83 -15.32 -3.31 -7.07
CA VAL A 83 -14.36 -2.77 -6.10
C VAL A 83 -14.56 -1.26 -5.95
N ALA A 84 -14.74 -0.78 -4.72
CA ALA A 84 -14.79 0.64 -4.43
C ALA A 84 -13.38 1.20 -4.18
N HIS A 85 -13.14 2.45 -4.60
CA HIS A 85 -11.93 3.20 -4.28
C HIS A 85 -12.29 4.43 -3.43
N VAL A 86 -11.68 4.56 -2.26
CA VAL A 86 -11.84 5.70 -1.36
C VAL A 86 -10.49 6.31 -1.03
N GLU A 87 -10.40 7.63 -1.13
CA GLU A 87 -9.22 8.39 -0.71
C GLU A 87 -9.47 9.14 0.59
N ILE A 88 -8.48 9.12 1.48
CA ILE A 88 -8.52 9.83 2.75
C ILE A 88 -7.32 10.75 2.84
N ASP A 89 -7.59 12.05 2.81
CA ASP A 89 -6.56 13.06 3.06
C ASP A 89 -6.21 13.07 4.56
N ILE A 90 -4.93 12.84 4.89
CA ILE A 90 -4.46 12.79 6.29
C ILE A 90 -4.54 14.14 7.00
N ASP A 91 -4.44 15.25 6.26
CA ASP A 91 -4.52 16.60 6.82
C ASP A 91 -5.98 16.92 7.17
N ALA A 92 -6.94 16.43 6.38
CA ALA A 92 -8.37 16.59 6.63
C ALA A 92 -8.91 15.58 7.66
N ASN A 93 -8.38 14.35 7.70
CA ASN A 93 -8.82 13.29 8.60
C ASN A 93 -7.67 12.62 9.37
N PRO A 94 -6.98 13.36 10.27
CA PRO A 94 -5.85 12.84 11.04
C PRO A 94 -6.26 11.75 12.04
N VAL A 95 -7.52 11.74 12.46
CA VAL A 95 -8.06 10.73 13.39
C VAL A 95 -8.08 9.36 12.72
N ALA A 96 -8.59 9.26 11.49
CA ALA A 96 -8.58 8.01 10.72
C ALA A 96 -7.14 7.49 10.50
N ALA A 97 -6.20 8.37 10.16
CA ALA A 97 -4.80 8.01 9.97
C ALA A 97 -4.16 7.49 11.26
N LYS A 98 -4.43 8.13 12.40
CA LYS A 98 -3.96 7.67 13.71
C LYS A 98 -4.57 6.32 14.08
N ARG A 99 -5.90 6.15 13.91
CA ARG A 99 -6.62 4.90 14.21
C ARG A 99 -6.07 3.73 13.41
N LEU A 100 -5.77 3.94 12.12
CA LEU A 100 -5.17 2.93 11.24
C LEU A 100 -3.64 2.86 11.29
N SER A 101 -3.01 3.58 12.23
CA SER A 101 -1.55 3.62 12.39
C SER A 101 -0.81 3.91 11.08
N VAL A 102 -1.30 4.89 10.32
CA VAL A 102 -0.65 5.42 9.11
C VAL A 102 0.51 6.29 9.53
N LEU A 103 1.73 5.78 9.34
CA LEU A 103 2.98 6.46 9.73
C LEU A 103 3.64 7.20 8.56
N SER A 104 3.27 6.86 7.34
CA SER A 104 3.81 7.45 6.12
C SER A 104 2.81 7.39 4.98
N LEU A 105 2.92 8.36 4.07
CA LEU A 105 2.20 8.34 2.81
C LEU A 105 3.10 7.84 1.67
N PRO A 106 2.52 7.20 0.64
CA PRO A 106 1.16 6.69 0.62
C PRO A 106 1.01 5.40 1.46
N THR A 107 -0.16 5.18 2.05
CA THR A 107 -0.54 3.89 2.64
C THR A 107 -1.90 3.47 2.10
N THR A 108 -2.02 2.22 1.66
CA THR A 108 -3.27 1.66 1.13
C THR A 108 -3.72 0.48 1.98
N PHE A 109 -5.01 0.41 2.25
CA PHE A 109 -5.71 -0.65 2.94
C PHE A 109 -6.75 -1.29 2.01
N ILE A 110 -7.05 -2.55 2.25
CA ILE A 110 -8.13 -3.26 1.55
C ILE A 110 -9.06 -3.84 2.60
N PHE A 111 -10.32 -3.48 2.49
CA PHE A 111 -11.42 -3.98 3.31
C PHE A 111 -12.31 -4.89 2.48
N ASP A 112 -12.87 -5.94 3.08
CA ASP A 112 -13.97 -6.70 2.48
C ASP A 112 -15.31 -5.99 2.63
N ALA A 113 -16.38 -6.58 2.10
CA ALA A 113 -17.73 -6.01 2.15
C ALA A 113 -18.29 -5.98 3.59
N GLU A 114 -17.74 -6.79 4.49
CA GLU A 114 -18.03 -6.85 5.92
C GLU A 114 -17.25 -5.79 6.73
N GLY A 115 -16.45 -4.95 6.05
CA GLY A 115 -15.67 -3.88 6.66
C GLY A 115 -14.43 -4.39 7.41
N GLN A 116 -14.04 -5.65 7.24
CA GLN A 116 -12.85 -6.21 7.86
C GLN A 116 -11.61 -5.84 7.04
N GLN A 117 -10.59 -5.32 7.71
CA GLN A 117 -9.30 -5.06 7.07
C GLN A 117 -8.67 -6.41 6.68
N ARG A 118 -8.43 -6.61 5.38
CA ARG A 118 -7.82 -7.84 4.84
C ARG A 118 -6.34 -7.63 4.57
N TYR A 119 -5.99 -6.50 3.97
CA TYR A 119 -4.62 -6.20 3.56
C TYR A 119 -4.22 -4.76 3.83
N ARG A 120 -2.92 -4.55 3.98
CA ARG A 120 -2.29 -3.23 4.08
C ARG A 120 -0.98 -3.20 3.32
N THR A 121 -0.69 -2.10 2.64
CA THR A 121 0.61 -1.83 2.02
C THR A 121 1.05 -0.39 2.22
N ALA A 122 2.37 -0.19 2.31
CA ALA A 122 3.00 1.12 2.33
C ALA A 122 3.77 1.32 1.02
N GLY A 123 3.65 2.53 0.45
CA GLY A 123 4.18 2.83 -0.88
C GLY A 123 3.19 2.49 -2.00
N VAL A 124 3.68 2.48 -3.24
CA VAL A 124 2.85 2.26 -4.43
C VAL A 124 2.65 0.75 -4.63
N PRO A 125 1.41 0.21 -4.56
CA PRO A 125 1.15 -1.19 -4.86
C PRO A 125 1.36 -1.48 -6.35
N LYS A 126 1.60 -2.75 -6.68
CA LYS A 126 1.55 -3.21 -8.08
C LYS A 126 0.12 -3.58 -8.43
N ALA A 127 -0.30 -3.26 -9.66
CA ALA A 127 -1.62 -3.64 -10.17
C ALA A 127 -1.87 -5.16 -10.08
N ALA A 128 -0.87 -5.97 -10.44
CA ALA A 128 -0.96 -7.43 -10.35
C ALA A 128 -1.25 -7.92 -8.92
N ASP A 129 -0.56 -7.36 -7.92
CA ASP A 129 -0.76 -7.73 -6.52
C ASP A 129 -2.17 -7.35 -6.05
N LEU A 130 -2.67 -6.17 -6.46
CA LEU A 130 -4.06 -5.75 -6.18
C LEU A 130 -5.08 -6.70 -6.80
N HIS A 131 -4.94 -7.08 -8.08
CA HIS A 131 -5.85 -8.05 -8.70
C HIS A 131 -5.86 -9.39 -7.96
N THR A 132 -4.69 -9.88 -7.56
CA THR A 132 -4.56 -11.15 -6.84
C THR A 132 -5.32 -11.13 -5.51
N VAL A 133 -5.24 -10.03 -4.75
CA VAL A 133 -5.90 -9.96 -3.43
C VAL A 133 -7.36 -9.53 -3.50
N LEU A 134 -7.77 -8.73 -4.50
CA LEU A 134 -9.15 -8.23 -4.62
C LEU A 134 -10.08 -9.27 -5.24
N ARG A 135 -9.64 -10.01 -6.25
CA ARG A 135 -10.46 -10.99 -6.95
C ARG A 135 -11.17 -12.01 -6.02
N PRO A 136 -10.52 -12.59 -4.98
CA PRO A 136 -11.22 -13.49 -4.06
C PRO A 136 -12.14 -12.78 -3.05
N LEU A 137 -12.09 -11.45 -2.93
CA LEU A 137 -12.94 -10.67 -2.03
C LEU A 137 -14.21 -10.14 -2.70
N ILE A 138 -14.33 -10.27 -4.03
CA ILE A 138 -15.53 -9.85 -4.76
C ILE A 138 -16.62 -10.90 -4.50
N PRO A 139 -17.80 -10.49 -3.98
CA PRO A 139 -18.89 -11.44 -3.76
C PRO A 139 -19.39 -12.01 -5.08
N ASP A 140 -19.50 -13.33 -5.15
CA ASP A 140 -20.06 -14.03 -6.31
C ASP A 140 -21.57 -13.81 -6.34
N ARG A 141 -22.05 -12.98 -7.29
CA ARG A 141 -23.48 -12.67 -7.45
C ARG A 141 -24.23 -13.72 -8.29
N SER A 142 -23.70 -14.93 -8.46
CA SER A 142 -24.31 -15.98 -9.29
C SER A 142 -25.45 -16.80 -8.63
N ASN A 143 -26.13 -16.27 -7.61
CA ASN A 143 -27.34 -16.88 -7.06
C ASN A 143 -28.51 -15.90 -6.91
#